data_AF-J9AHU1-F1
#
_entry.id   AF-J9AHU1-F1
#
_cell.length_a   1.000
_cell.length_b   1.000
_cell.length_c   1.000
_cell.angle_alpha   90.00
_cell.angle_beta   90.00
_cell.angle_gamma   90.00
#
_symmetry.space_group_name_H-M   'P 1'
#
loop_
_entity.id
_entity.type
_entity.pdbx_description
1 polymer ?
#
loop_
_entity_poly.entity_id
_entity_poly.type
_entity_poly.pdbx_seq_one_letter_code
_entity_poly.pdbx_strand_id
1 'polypeptide(L)'
;MISILDQVSGMQGFSVHERIKKRIHDLLDVHLTQLADMLMNEDKCRERLNELPLRVNVSRLTLARGFALTQEPFFRSLLRAHIKCTLKKLIAKIQIQIPPHLGRSMFGVMDETGQLQWGQIFVQCTRNIWLKTPSQSAAKIILKGKVMLTKNPCIVAGDVRVFEAVDIPELHHLVDVVVFPQHGPRPHPDEMAGMFFFFLINF
;
A
#
# COMPACT_ATOMS: atom_id res chain seq x y z
N MET A 1 -5.19 0.75 -12.44
CA MET A 1 -4.84 1.85 -11.50
C MET A 1 -3.84 2.83 -12.11
N ILE A 2 -2.54 2.55 -12.26
CA ILE A 2 -1.55 3.56 -12.72
C ILE A 2 -1.91 4.13 -14.10
N SER A 3 -2.27 3.28 -15.07
CA SER A 3 -2.72 3.75 -16.40
C SER A 3 -4.00 4.60 -16.34
N ILE A 4 -4.87 4.33 -15.36
CA ILE A 4 -6.09 5.12 -15.13
C ILE A 4 -5.72 6.47 -14.51
N LEU A 5 -4.81 6.50 -13.53
CA LEU A 5 -4.31 7.74 -12.94
C LEU A 5 -3.61 8.61 -13.99
N ASP A 6 -2.82 8.02 -14.87
CA ASP A 6 -2.15 8.70 -15.97
C ASP A 6 -3.18 9.33 -16.94
N GLN A 7 -4.16 8.55 -17.40
CA GLN A 7 -5.22 9.02 -18.29
C GLN A 7 -6.09 10.12 -17.64
N VAL A 8 -6.57 9.89 -16.42
CA VAL A 8 -7.46 10.83 -15.70
C VAL A 8 -6.72 12.12 -15.37
N SER A 9 -5.46 12.04 -14.93
CA SER A 9 -4.67 13.23 -14.62
C SER A 9 -4.39 14.08 -15.87
N GLY A 10 -4.17 13.44 -17.03
CA GLY A 10 -4.03 14.13 -18.31
C GLY A 10 -5.28 14.93 -18.69
N MET A 11 -6.46 14.45 -18.32
CA MET A 11 -7.73 15.14 -18.57
C MET A 11 -8.00 16.30 -17.59
N GLN A 12 -7.48 16.23 -16.36
CA GLN A 12 -7.72 17.24 -15.32
C GLN A 12 -6.83 18.49 -15.47
N GLY A 13 -5.65 18.35 -16.08
CA GLY A 13 -4.79 19.47 -16.42
C GLY A 13 -3.29 19.15 -16.32
N PHE A 14 -2.49 19.95 -17.01
CA PHE A 14 -1.04 19.72 -17.15
C PHE A 14 -0.29 19.66 -15.81
N SER A 15 -0.57 20.56 -14.88
CA SER A 15 0.11 20.61 -13.58
C SER A 15 -0.19 19.42 -12.68
N VAL A 16 -1.40 18.86 -12.78
CA VAL A 16 -1.83 17.66 -12.05
C VAL A 16 -1.18 16.43 -12.66
N HIS A 17 -1.17 16.35 -13.99
CA HIS A 17 -0.54 15.26 -14.73
C HIS A 17 0.96 15.16 -14.43
N GLU A 18 1.70 16.27 -14.50
CA GLU A 18 3.14 16.28 -14.18
C GLU A 18 3.43 15.85 -12.74
N ARG A 19 2.58 16.25 -11.78
CA ARG A 19 2.72 15.84 -10.38
C ARG A 19 2.55 14.33 -10.22
N ILE A 20 1.50 13.76 -10.83
CA ILE A 20 1.20 12.33 -10.74
C ILE A 20 2.30 11.52 -11.43
N LYS A 21 2.74 11.95 -12.62
CA LYS A 21 3.83 11.32 -13.35
C LYS A 21 5.13 11.32 -12.54
N LYS A 22 5.51 12.46 -11.97
CA LYS A 22 6.67 12.56 -11.09
C LYS A 22 6.55 11.60 -9.90
N ARG A 23 5.38 11.55 -9.26
CA ARG A 23 5.13 10.65 -8.12
C ARG A 23 5.27 9.17 -8.50
N ILE A 24 4.80 8.78 -9.68
CA ILE A 24 4.95 7.43 -10.21
C ILE A 24 6.42 7.09 -10.45
N HIS A 25 7.20 8.03 -11.03
CA HIS A 25 8.64 7.85 -11.21
C HIS A 25 9.39 7.73 -9.88
N ASP A 26 9.11 8.61 -8.91
CA ASP A 26 9.72 8.54 -7.58
C ASP A 26 9.46 7.17 -6.91
N LEU A 27 8.23 6.64 -7.03
CA LEU A 27 7.88 5.33 -6.49
C LEU A 27 8.58 4.18 -7.23
N LEU A 28 8.74 4.30 -8.55
CA LEU A 28 9.51 3.34 -9.34
C LEU A 28 10.98 3.32 -8.92
N ASP A 29 11.58 4.49 -8.76
CA ASP A 29 12.99 4.63 -8.34
C ASP A 29 13.20 4.00 -6.96
N VAL A 30 12.34 4.32 -5.99
CA VAL A 30 12.37 3.69 -4.66
C VAL A 30 12.28 2.16 -4.75
N HIS A 31 11.40 1.63 -5.60
CA HIS A 31 11.25 0.19 -5.77
C HIS A 31 12.49 -0.45 -6.41
N LEU A 32 13.09 0.19 -7.42
CA LEU A 32 14.31 -0.30 -8.06
C LEU A 32 15.51 -0.26 -7.11
N THR A 33 15.66 0.81 -6.33
CA THR A 33 16.70 0.90 -5.29
C THR A 33 16.55 -0.21 -4.26
N GLN A 34 15.32 -0.52 -3.80
CA GLN A 34 15.10 -1.63 -2.88
C GLN A 34 15.48 -3.00 -3.46
N LEU A 35 15.28 -3.22 -4.76
CA LEU A 35 15.71 -4.44 -5.44
C LEU A 35 17.23 -4.54 -5.59
N ALA A 36 17.93 -3.40 -5.74
CA ALA A 36 19.38 -3.37 -5.73
C ALA A 36 19.94 -3.59 -4.32
N ASP A 37 19.35 -2.93 -3.31
CA ASP A 37 19.79 -2.99 -1.92
C ASP A 37 19.75 -4.42 -1.37
N MET A 38 18.75 -5.23 -1.72
CA MET A 38 18.70 -6.61 -1.26
C MET A 38 19.81 -7.52 -1.82
N LEU A 39 20.53 -7.09 -2.86
CA LEU A 39 21.72 -7.80 -3.35
C LEU A 39 23.01 -7.36 -2.66
N MET A 40 23.02 -6.14 -2.14
CA MET A 40 24.22 -5.47 -1.62
C MET A 40 24.26 -5.42 -0.08
N ASN A 41 23.08 -5.45 0.55
CA ASN A 41 22.92 -5.33 1.99
C ASN A 41 22.33 -6.62 2.58
N GLU A 42 23.05 -7.17 3.56
CA GLU A 42 22.73 -8.44 4.22
C GLU A 42 21.42 -8.40 5.01
N ASP A 43 21.10 -7.27 5.65
CA ASP A 43 19.86 -7.10 6.41
C ASP A 43 18.64 -7.02 5.48
N LYS A 44 18.77 -6.27 4.37
CA LYS A 44 17.71 -6.17 3.35
C LYS A 44 17.49 -7.48 2.60
N CYS A 45 18.58 -8.19 2.31
CA CYS A 45 18.53 -9.57 1.83
C CYS A 45 17.68 -10.45 2.76
N ARG A 46 17.97 -10.41 4.07
CA ARG A 46 17.28 -11.20 5.09
C ARG A 46 15.80 -10.85 5.24
N GLU A 47 15.46 -9.56 5.28
CA GLU A 47 14.07 -9.08 5.30
C GLU A 47 13.29 -9.67 4.12
N ARG A 48 13.82 -9.57 2.89
CA ARG A 48 13.15 -10.07 1.69
C ARG A 48 13.05 -11.58 1.63
N LEU A 49 14.10 -12.31 2.03
CA LEU A 49 14.06 -13.77 2.07
C LEU A 49 13.03 -14.29 3.08
N ASN A 50 12.81 -13.59 4.19
CA ASN A 50 11.76 -13.94 5.16
C ASN A 50 10.34 -13.71 4.63
N GLU A 51 10.15 -12.82 3.65
CA GLU A 51 8.86 -12.61 2.99
C GLU A 51 8.53 -13.72 1.97
N LEU A 52 9.54 -14.43 1.48
CA LEU A 52 9.33 -15.54 0.54
C LEU A 52 8.67 -16.72 1.29
N PRO A 53 7.78 -17.48 0.62
CA PRO A 53 7.13 -18.65 1.21
C PRO A 53 8.10 -19.83 1.32
N LEU A 54 9.15 -19.67 2.12
CA LEU A 54 10.18 -20.67 2.38
C LEU A 54 9.84 -21.43 3.67
N ARG A 55 10.13 -22.74 3.68
CA ARG A 55 10.08 -23.55 4.90
C ARG A 55 11.30 -23.34 5.82
N VAL A 56 12.20 -22.43 5.45
CA VAL A 56 13.44 -22.14 6.16
C VAL A 56 13.28 -20.82 6.90
N ASN A 57 13.55 -20.83 8.20
CA ASN A 57 13.58 -19.61 9.00
C ASN A 57 14.92 -18.89 8.76
N VAL A 58 14.91 -17.94 7.81
CA VAL A 58 16.12 -17.21 7.40
C VAL A 58 16.65 -16.33 8.53
N SER A 59 15.80 -15.89 9.47
CA SER A 59 16.23 -15.17 10.67
C SER A 59 17.20 -15.96 11.56
N ARG A 60 17.20 -17.31 11.50
CA ARG A 60 18.15 -18.15 12.25
C ARG A 60 19.51 -18.32 11.57
N LEU A 61 19.65 -17.90 10.31
CA LEU A 61 20.85 -18.06 9.48
C LEU A 61 21.72 -16.80 9.57
N THR A 62 22.32 -16.56 10.73
CA THR A 62 23.08 -15.32 11.00
C THR A 62 24.54 -15.42 10.56
N LEU A 63 25.18 -14.26 10.35
CA LEU A 63 26.62 -14.18 10.06
C LEU A 63 27.46 -14.82 11.17
N ALA A 64 27.05 -14.69 12.44
CA ALA A 64 27.68 -15.34 13.59
C ALA A 64 27.68 -16.88 13.49
N ARG A 65 26.79 -17.46 12.69
CA ARG A 65 26.74 -18.90 12.39
C ARG A 65 27.43 -19.26 11.07
N GLY A 66 28.16 -18.31 10.48
CA GLY A 66 28.88 -18.48 9.22
C GLY A 66 28.05 -18.26 7.96
N PHE A 67 26.80 -17.79 8.07
CA PHE A 67 25.93 -17.58 6.90
C PHE A 67 25.99 -16.13 6.42
N ALA A 68 26.65 -15.91 5.27
CA ALA A 68 26.61 -14.67 4.51
C ALA A 68 25.66 -14.82 3.31
N LEU A 69 24.38 -14.52 3.51
CA LEU A 69 23.28 -14.75 2.57
C LEU A 69 23.51 -14.08 1.20
N THR A 70 24.16 -12.91 1.17
CA THR A 70 24.50 -12.21 -0.09
C THR A 70 25.61 -12.89 -0.90
N GLN A 71 26.49 -13.64 -0.24
CA GLN A 71 27.60 -14.37 -0.86
C GLN A 71 27.23 -15.82 -1.18
N GLU A 72 26.32 -16.41 -0.40
CA GLU A 72 25.85 -17.77 -0.57
C GLU A 72 25.15 -17.97 -1.94
N PRO A 73 25.66 -18.86 -2.82
CA PRO A 73 25.13 -19.02 -4.18
C PRO A 73 23.64 -19.38 -4.23
N PHE A 74 23.18 -20.19 -3.29
CA PHE A 74 21.77 -20.59 -3.17
C PHE A 74 20.86 -19.37 -2.94
N PHE A 75 21.09 -18.60 -1.88
CA PHE A 75 20.28 -17.42 -1.56
C PHE A 75 20.40 -16.35 -2.64
N ARG A 76 21.60 -16.16 -3.20
CA ARG A 76 21.82 -15.24 -4.32
C ARG A 76 21.03 -15.63 -5.56
N SER A 77 20.96 -16.92 -5.90
CA SER A 77 20.15 -17.42 -7.01
C SER A 77 18.66 -17.15 -6.81
N LEU A 78 18.17 -17.31 -5.57
CA LEU A 78 16.78 -17.07 -5.20
C LEU A 78 16.43 -15.59 -5.30
N LEU A 79 17.30 -14.70 -4.82
CA LEU A 79 17.14 -13.25 -4.96
C LEU A 79 17.11 -12.85 -6.44
N ARG A 80 18.02 -13.37 -7.27
CA ARG A 80 18.03 -13.10 -8.72
C ARG A 80 16.73 -13.56 -9.39
N ALA A 81 16.20 -14.72 -9.02
CA ALA A 81 14.91 -15.20 -9.51
C ALA A 81 13.76 -14.28 -9.07
N HIS A 82 13.77 -13.81 -7.82
CA HIS A 82 12.82 -12.84 -7.30
C HIS A 82 12.87 -11.52 -8.09
N ILE A 83 14.06 -10.92 -8.27
CA ILE A 83 14.24 -9.70 -9.08
C ILE A 83 13.68 -9.91 -10.47
N LYS A 84 14.05 -11.01 -11.14
CA LYS A 84 13.60 -11.29 -12.50
C LYS A 84 12.08 -11.37 -12.59
N CYS A 85 11.43 -12.02 -11.61
CA CYS A 85 9.98 -12.10 -11.52
C CYS A 85 9.34 -10.71 -11.30
N THR A 86 9.90 -9.91 -10.38
CA THR A 86 9.41 -8.57 -10.06
C THR A 86 9.58 -7.60 -11.23
N LEU A 87 10.75 -7.58 -11.88
CA LEU A 87 11.00 -6.79 -13.08
C LEU A 87 10.08 -7.20 -14.23
N LYS A 88 9.81 -8.50 -14.42
CA LYS A 88 8.85 -8.96 -15.43
C LYS A 88 7.45 -8.40 -15.15
N LYS A 89 7.01 -8.37 -13.88
CA LYS A 89 5.71 -7.77 -13.48
C LYS A 89 5.70 -6.25 -13.67
N LEU A 90 6.81 -5.57 -13.36
CA LEU A 90 6.96 -4.14 -13.60
C LEU A 90 6.84 -3.80 -15.09
N ILE A 91 7.57 -4.51 -15.96
CA ILE A 91 7.55 -4.24 -17.41
C ILE A 91 6.20 -4.61 -18.02
N ALA A 92 5.66 -5.79 -17.69
CA ALA A 92 4.45 -6.29 -18.34
C ALA A 92 3.16 -5.66 -17.81
N LYS A 93 3.14 -5.17 -16.55
CA LYS A 93 1.92 -4.71 -15.88
C LYS A 93 2.06 -3.38 -15.15
N ILE A 94 3.24 -2.75 -15.16
CA ILE A 94 3.54 -1.53 -14.41
C ILE A 94 3.17 -1.73 -12.93
N GLN A 95 3.48 -2.92 -12.38
CA GLN A 95 3.15 -3.26 -11.00
C GLN A 95 4.18 -2.68 -10.02
N ILE A 96 4.03 -1.40 -9.69
CA ILE A 96 4.88 -0.70 -8.73
C ILE A 96 4.46 -1.05 -7.30
N GLN A 97 5.43 -1.40 -6.45
CA GLN A 97 5.17 -1.60 -5.02
C GLN A 97 5.04 -0.25 -4.33
N ILE A 98 3.92 -0.06 -3.63
CA ILE A 98 3.69 1.12 -2.81
C ILE A 98 4.30 0.87 -1.42
N PRO A 99 5.12 1.80 -0.90
CA PRO A 99 5.63 1.70 0.46
C PRO A 99 4.50 1.57 1.49
N PRO A 100 4.67 0.77 2.56
CA PRO A 100 3.64 0.54 3.57
C PRO A 100 3.08 1.81 4.24
N HIS A 101 3.88 2.86 4.31
CA HIS A 101 3.49 4.14 4.91
C HIS A 101 2.72 5.05 3.94
N LEU A 102 2.66 4.70 2.64
CA LEU A 102 1.95 5.45 1.61
C LEU A 102 0.66 4.76 1.17
N GLY A 103 0.45 3.49 1.48
CA GLY A 103 -0.81 2.85 1.15
C GLY A 103 -1.04 1.49 1.78
N ARG A 104 -2.31 1.11 1.87
CA ARG A 104 -2.75 -0.15 2.49
C ARG A 104 -4.07 -0.63 1.91
N SER A 105 -4.23 -1.95 1.81
CA SER A 105 -5.53 -2.58 1.54
C SER A 105 -6.31 -2.75 2.85
N MET A 106 -7.54 -2.28 2.90
CA MET A 106 -8.43 -2.37 4.06
C MET A 106 -9.85 -2.69 3.62
N PHE A 107 -10.64 -3.20 4.57
CA PHE A 107 -12.07 -3.40 4.37
C PHE A 107 -12.83 -2.10 4.57
N GLY A 108 -13.91 -1.93 3.81
CA GLY A 108 -14.86 -0.85 4.00
C GLY A 108 -15.95 -1.22 5.01
N VAL A 109 -16.25 -0.32 5.93
CA VAL A 109 -17.37 -0.44 6.87
C VAL A 109 -18.22 0.84 6.86
N MET A 110 -19.45 0.74 7.33
CA MET A 110 -20.36 1.88 7.46
C MET A 110 -20.14 2.59 8.81
N ASP A 111 -20.29 3.90 8.82
CA ASP A 111 -20.40 4.71 10.04
C ASP A 111 -21.78 4.52 10.67
N GLU A 112 -21.84 3.83 11.81
CA GLU A 112 -23.08 3.64 12.57
C GLU A 112 -23.44 4.87 13.44
N THR A 113 -22.53 5.84 13.57
CA THR A 113 -22.74 7.05 14.40
C THR A 113 -23.39 8.19 13.62
N GLY A 114 -23.34 8.15 12.29
CA GLY A 114 -23.90 9.18 11.40
C GLY A 114 -23.15 10.52 11.42
N GLN A 115 -21.91 10.55 11.92
CA GLN A 115 -21.12 11.77 12.06
C GLN A 115 -20.31 12.12 10.80
N LEU A 116 -19.95 11.13 9.98
CA LEU A 116 -19.25 11.38 8.73
C LEU A 116 -20.19 12.05 7.70
N GLN A 117 -19.70 13.12 7.08
CA GLN A 117 -20.40 13.77 5.96
C GLN A 117 -20.04 13.12 4.62
N TRP A 118 -20.85 13.38 3.59
CA TRP A 118 -20.54 12.90 2.25
C TRP A 118 -19.22 13.49 1.72
N GLY A 119 -18.35 12.64 1.19
CA GLY A 119 -16.99 13.00 0.79
C GLY A 119 -15.94 12.88 1.90
N GLN A 120 -16.35 12.60 3.14
CA GLN A 120 -15.45 12.31 4.26
C GLN A 120 -15.32 10.80 4.50
N ILE A 121 -14.20 10.39 5.08
CA ILE A 121 -13.99 9.04 5.61
C ILE A 121 -13.25 9.10 6.94
N PHE A 122 -13.34 8.04 7.74
CA PHE A 122 -12.46 7.82 8.88
C PHE A 122 -11.55 6.63 8.62
N VAL A 123 -10.25 6.79 8.90
CA VAL A 123 -9.26 5.73 8.76
C VAL A 123 -8.29 5.77 9.93
N GLN A 124 -8.23 4.66 10.65
CA GLN A 124 -7.25 4.42 11.70
C GLN A 124 -6.50 3.12 11.42
N CYS A 125 -5.18 3.20 11.38
CA CYS A 125 -4.31 2.09 11.02
C CYS A 125 -3.34 1.76 12.16
N THR A 126 -3.10 0.47 12.39
CA THR A 126 -1.95 -0.01 13.15
C THR A 126 -0.65 0.43 12.46
N ARG A 127 0.28 1.05 13.20
CA ARG A 127 1.56 1.58 12.68
C ARG A 127 2.44 0.50 12.07
N ASN A 128 2.44 -0.70 12.66
CA ASN A 128 3.24 -1.83 12.19
C ASN A 128 2.39 -2.78 11.36
N ILE A 129 2.58 -2.75 10.04
CA ILE A 129 1.84 -3.60 9.08
C ILE A 129 2.20 -5.10 9.18
N TRP A 130 3.32 -5.44 9.80
CA TRP A 130 3.80 -6.82 9.94
C TRP A 130 3.20 -7.52 11.16
N LEU A 131 2.57 -6.77 12.05
CA LEU A 131 1.82 -7.30 13.19
C LEU A 131 0.48 -7.86 12.68
N LYS A 132 0.47 -9.18 12.41
CA LYS A 132 -0.75 -9.90 11.95
C LYS A 132 -1.84 -9.94 13.01
N THR A 133 -1.46 -9.92 14.28
CA THR A 133 -2.38 -9.95 15.42
C THR A 133 -1.99 -8.82 16.37
N PRO A 134 -2.37 -7.57 16.05
CA PRO A 134 -2.04 -6.43 16.90
C PRO A 134 -2.74 -6.54 18.25
N SER A 135 -2.02 -6.28 19.33
CA SER A 135 -2.62 -6.14 20.66
C SER A 135 -3.43 -4.84 20.75
N GLN A 136 -4.30 -4.71 21.75
CA GLN A 136 -5.07 -3.48 21.97
C GLN A 136 -4.17 -2.24 22.17
N SER A 137 -2.98 -2.44 22.74
CA SER A 137 -1.96 -1.42 22.99
C SER A 137 -1.03 -1.16 21.79
N ALA A 138 -1.25 -1.83 20.64
CA ALA A 138 -0.45 -1.57 19.46
C ALA A 138 -0.57 -0.10 19.03
N ALA A 139 0.54 0.50 18.62
CA ALA A 139 0.56 1.90 18.19
C ALA A 139 -0.35 2.08 16.96
N LYS A 140 -1.26 3.05 17.04
CA LYS A 140 -2.23 3.40 15.98
C LYS A 140 -1.93 4.78 15.42
N ILE A 141 -2.34 5.01 14.18
CA ILE A 141 -2.23 6.28 13.47
C ILE A 141 -3.60 6.58 12.86
N ILE A 142 -4.14 7.75 13.17
CA ILE A 142 -5.35 8.27 12.53
C ILE A 142 -4.92 9.14 11.35
N LEU A 143 -5.48 8.88 10.17
CA LEU A 143 -5.19 9.66 8.98
C LEU A 143 -6.06 10.92 8.96
N LYS A 144 -5.47 12.04 8.52
CA LYS A 144 -6.15 13.33 8.35
C LYS A 144 -5.80 13.93 6.99
N GLY A 145 -6.74 14.62 6.37
CA GLY A 145 -6.53 15.33 5.10
C GLY A 145 -6.90 14.53 3.86
N LYS A 146 -6.43 15.00 2.70
CA LYS A 146 -6.78 14.43 1.39
C LYS A 146 -6.18 13.06 1.15
N VAL A 147 -6.99 12.22 0.55
CA VAL A 147 -6.84 10.80 0.73
C VAL A 147 -7.38 10.12 -0.53
N MET A 148 -6.56 9.38 -1.28
CA MET A 148 -6.99 8.69 -2.51
C MET A 148 -7.36 7.23 -2.26
N LEU A 149 -8.59 6.84 -2.58
CA LEU A 149 -9.10 5.50 -2.39
C LEU A 149 -9.44 4.86 -3.74
N THR A 150 -9.16 3.56 -3.88
CA THR A 150 -9.43 2.80 -5.09
C THR A 150 -9.80 1.36 -4.79
N LYS A 151 -10.51 0.68 -5.70
CA LYS A 151 -10.74 -0.75 -5.59
C LYS A 151 -9.69 -1.58 -6.32
N ASN A 152 -9.54 -2.84 -5.91
CA ASN A 152 -8.76 -3.84 -6.65
C ASN A 152 -9.68 -4.94 -7.18
N PRO A 153 -9.83 -5.13 -8.51
CA PRO A 153 -9.14 -4.42 -9.61
C PRO A 153 -9.77 -3.04 -9.93
N CYS A 154 -8.90 -2.07 -10.27
CA CYS A 154 -9.29 -0.75 -10.77
C CYS A 154 -9.33 -0.78 -12.32
N ILE A 155 -10.54 -0.65 -12.86
CA ILE A 155 -10.91 -0.86 -14.26
C ILE A 155 -11.30 0.45 -14.94
N VAL A 156 -12.11 1.28 -14.26
CA VAL A 156 -12.63 2.54 -14.81
C VAL A 156 -12.17 3.74 -13.99
N ALA A 157 -12.21 4.94 -14.58
CA ALA A 157 -11.85 6.18 -13.90
C ALA A 157 -12.61 6.41 -12.59
N GLY A 158 -13.89 6.02 -12.54
CA GLY A 158 -14.73 6.11 -11.34
C GLY A 158 -14.29 5.23 -10.16
N ASP A 159 -13.41 4.24 -10.39
CA ASP A 159 -12.86 3.37 -9.35
C ASP A 159 -11.77 4.06 -8.52
N VAL A 160 -11.41 5.31 -8.85
CA VAL A 160 -10.46 6.13 -8.09
C VAL A 160 -11.19 7.37 -7.60
N ARG A 161 -11.18 7.60 -6.30
CA ARG A 161 -11.81 8.76 -5.69
C ARG A 161 -10.90 9.38 -4.64
N VAL A 162 -11.04 10.68 -4.45
CA VAL A 162 -10.36 11.42 -3.38
C VAL A 162 -11.40 11.77 -2.32
N PHE A 163 -11.10 11.41 -1.09
CA PHE A 163 -11.88 11.71 0.11
C PHE A 163 -11.08 12.60 1.06
N GLU A 164 -11.79 13.21 2.00
CA GLU A 164 -11.18 13.88 3.15
C GLU A 164 -11.21 12.94 4.35
N ALA A 165 -10.03 12.53 4.84
CA ALA A 165 -9.94 11.78 6.09
C ALA A 165 -10.09 12.73 7.28
N VAL A 166 -11.08 12.44 8.13
CA VAL A 166 -11.39 13.22 9.34
C VAL A 166 -11.28 12.34 10.57
N ASP A 167 -11.05 12.98 11.71
CA ASP A 167 -10.88 12.31 13.00
C ASP A 167 -12.13 12.50 13.85
N ILE A 168 -12.77 11.38 14.17
CA ILE A 168 -14.02 11.29 14.93
C ILE A 168 -13.75 10.37 16.14
N PRO A 169 -13.75 10.92 17.37
CA PRO A 169 -13.46 10.16 18.60
C PRO A 169 -14.31 8.90 18.76
N GLU A 170 -15.59 8.97 18.39
CA GLU A 170 -16.54 7.87 18.52
C GLU A 170 -16.17 6.68 17.62
N LEU A 171 -15.40 6.90 16.55
CA LEU A 171 -14.94 5.87 15.61
C LEU A 171 -13.56 5.28 15.97
N HIS A 172 -12.91 5.72 17.06
CA HIS A 172 -11.56 5.25 17.44
C HIS A 172 -11.49 3.76 17.78
N HIS A 173 -12.63 3.12 18.01
CA HIS A 173 -12.72 1.68 18.20
C HIS A 173 -12.53 0.90 16.89
N LEU A 174 -12.78 1.53 15.73
CA LEU A 174 -12.58 0.94 14.41
C LEU A 174 -11.10 1.07 14.01
N VAL A 175 -10.44 -0.06 13.76
CA VAL A 175 -9.00 -0.14 13.43
C VAL A 175 -8.80 -1.01 12.20
N ASP A 176 -7.89 -0.61 11.33
CA ASP A 176 -7.52 -1.32 10.10
C ASP A 176 -8.70 -1.51 9.10
N VAL A 177 -9.64 -0.57 9.15
CA VAL A 177 -10.80 -0.46 8.25
C VAL A 177 -10.96 0.97 7.77
N VAL A 178 -11.61 1.13 6.61
CA VAL A 178 -12.07 2.43 6.10
C VAL A 178 -13.54 2.58 6.45
N VAL A 179 -13.88 3.65 7.15
CA VAL A 179 -15.27 3.93 7.56
C VAL A 179 -15.86 4.96 6.61
N PHE A 180 -17.01 4.61 6.03
CA PHE A 180 -17.75 5.44 5.09
C PHE A 180 -19.01 6.04 5.74
N PRO A 181 -19.40 7.27 5.38
CA PRO A 181 -20.64 7.89 5.85
C PRO A 181 -21.86 7.06 5.49
N GLN A 182 -22.82 7.02 6.43
CA GLN A 182 -24.15 6.42 6.21
C GLN A 182 -25.01 7.28 5.28
N HIS A 183 -24.80 8.59 5.26
CA HIS A 183 -25.62 9.55 4.52
C HIS A 183 -24.93 10.10 3.28
N GLY A 184 -25.72 10.33 2.24
CA GLY A 184 -25.27 10.92 0.99
C GLY A 184 -26.16 10.55 -0.19
N PRO A 185 -25.97 11.20 -1.36
CA PRO A 185 -26.74 10.90 -2.58
C PRO A 185 -26.54 9.47 -3.07
N ARG A 186 -25.36 8.88 -2.83
CA ARG A 186 -25.01 7.52 -3.22
C ARG A 186 -23.96 6.96 -2.26
N PRO A 187 -24.06 5.68 -1.82
CA PRO A 187 -23.03 5.07 -0.97
C PRO A 187 -21.68 5.01 -1.70
N HIS A 188 -20.61 5.50 -1.07
CA HIS A 188 -19.26 5.48 -1.68
C HIS A 188 -18.78 4.09 -2.10
N PRO A 189 -19.07 2.99 -1.35
CA PRO A 189 -18.71 1.66 -1.82
C PRO A 189 -19.38 1.26 -3.15
N ASP A 190 -20.62 1.70 -3.36
CA ASP A 190 -21.37 1.48 -4.60
C ASP A 190 -20.83 2.34 -5.74
N GLU A 191 -20.42 3.57 -5.45
CA GLU A 191 -19.76 4.44 -6.43
C GLU A 191 -18.45 3.88 -7.00
N MET A 192 -17.78 3.02 -6.24
CA MET A 192 -16.54 2.35 -6.62
C MET A 192 -16.73 0.86 -6.93
N ALA A 193 -17.97 0.34 -6.87
CA ALA A 193 -18.32 -1.05 -7.15
C ALA A 193 -17.36 -2.09 -6.52
N GLY A 194 -17.01 -1.93 -5.24
CA GLY A 194 -15.96 -2.74 -4.58
C GLY A 194 -16.24 -3.10 -3.13
N MET A 195 -15.76 -4.27 -2.70
CA MET A 195 -15.76 -4.71 -1.28
C MET A 195 -14.42 -4.49 -0.57
N PHE A 196 -13.32 -4.45 -1.33
CA PHE A 196 -11.97 -4.22 -0.82
C PHE A 196 -11.40 -2.91 -1.36
N PHE A 197 -10.91 -2.07 -0.46
CA PHE A 197 -10.40 -0.75 -0.81
C PHE A 197 -8.91 -0.67 -0.55
N PHE A 198 -8.18 -0.31 -1.59
CA PHE A 198 -6.81 0.13 -1.49
C PHE A 198 -6.80 1.63 -1.29
N PHE A 199 -6.11 2.08 -0.25
CA PHE A 199 -6.02 3.48 0.08
C PHE A 199 -4.58 3.97 -0.07
N LEU A 200 -4.40 5.18 -0.60
CA LEU A 200 -3.13 5.86 -0.84
C LEU A 200 -3.10 7.21 -0.12
N ILE A 201 -2.15 7.34 0.80
CA ILE A 201 -1.85 8.55 1.58
C ILE A 201 -0.99 9.48 0.72
N ASN A 202 -1.45 10.72 0.52
CA ASN A 202 -0.70 11.78 -0.18
C ASN A 202 -0.21 11.37 -1.58
N PHE A 203 -1.15 11.25 -2.52
CA PHE A 203 -0.86 11.12 -3.95
C PHE A 203 -0.93 12.50 -4.64
#